data_AF-F4C2M0-F1
#
_entry.id   AF-F4C2M0-F1
#
_cell.length_a   1.000
_cell.length_b   1.000
_cell.length_c   1.000
_cell.angle_alpha   90.00
_cell.angle_beta   90.00
_cell.angle_gamma   90.00
#
_symmetry.space_group_name_H-M   'P 1'
#
loop_
_entity.id
_entity.type
_entity.pdbx_description
1 polymer ?
#
loop_
_entity_poly.entity_id
_entity_poly.type
_entity_poly.pdbx_seq_one_letter_code
_entity_poly.pdbx_strand_id
1 'polypeptide(L)'
;MEILIDTQILIWFQLNHPNLGKTASELIIDPNNTIYVSDISLYEIAIKKTIGKLADFDVDIQDIITIGQDDGFNFITLDHDAITTYTDVPFHEWHRDPFDRLIIAIAKSNNLTLLSADEKFELYKDYVRLIRI
;
A
#
# COMPACT_ATOMS: atom_id res chain seq x y z
N MET A 1 12.63 -0.22 9.78
CA MET A 1 11.90 -1.47 9.43
C MET A 1 11.48 -1.41 7.96
N GLU A 2 11.10 -2.53 7.35
CA GLU A 2 10.61 -2.54 5.96
C GLU A 2 9.07 -2.48 5.95
N ILE A 3 8.51 -1.43 5.33
CA ILE A 3 7.09 -1.10 5.38
C ILE A 3 6.52 -1.06 3.97
N LEU A 4 5.51 -1.86 3.68
CA LEU A 4 4.66 -1.69 2.51
C LEU A 4 3.50 -0.77 2.88
N ILE A 5 3.36 0.36 2.20
CA ILE A 5 2.19 1.23 2.37
C ILE A 5 1.07 0.77 1.44
N ASP A 6 -0.17 0.76 1.95
CA ASP A 6 -1.34 0.51 1.12
C ASP A 6 -1.61 1.68 0.15
N THR A 7 -2.57 1.48 -0.75
CA THR A 7 -2.93 2.48 -1.76
C THR A 7 -3.49 3.77 -1.16
N GLN A 8 -4.28 3.68 -0.08
CA GLN A 8 -4.90 4.85 0.54
C GLN A 8 -3.88 5.70 1.30
N ILE A 9 -2.95 5.06 2.01
CA ILE A 9 -1.81 5.70 2.67
C ILE A 9 -0.96 6.44 1.65
N LEU A 10 -0.65 5.81 0.50
CA LEU A 10 0.09 6.48 -0.58
C LEU A 10 -0.66 7.72 -1.08
N ILE A 11 -1.96 7.61 -1.37
CA ILE A 11 -2.78 8.76 -1.81
C ILE A 11 -2.77 9.88 -0.77
N TRP A 12 -2.99 9.54 0.51
CA TRP A 12 -3.00 10.52 1.58
C TRP A 12 -1.64 11.18 1.80
N PHE A 13 -0.55 10.44 1.67
CA PHE A 13 0.80 10.99 1.73
C PHE A 13 1.04 12.00 0.62
N GLN A 14 0.72 11.64 -0.63
CA GLN A 14 0.87 12.53 -1.79
C GLN A 14 0.05 13.82 -1.67
N LEU A 15 -1.10 13.77 -0.99
CA LEU A 15 -1.97 14.93 -0.77
C LEU A 15 -1.68 15.69 0.53
N ASN A 16 -0.70 15.27 1.34
CA ASN A 16 -0.51 15.73 2.71
C ASN A 16 -1.85 15.74 3.50
N HIS A 17 -2.63 14.68 3.32
CA HIS A 17 -4.02 14.62 3.78
C HIS A 17 -4.08 14.47 5.31
N PRO A 18 -4.96 15.20 6.02
CA PRO A 18 -5.00 15.18 7.49
C PRO A 18 -5.30 13.78 8.07
N ASN A 19 -6.02 12.92 7.34
CA ASN A 19 -6.32 11.56 7.78
C ASN A 19 -5.09 10.63 7.81
N LEU A 20 -3.98 10.98 7.15
CA LEU A 20 -2.73 10.23 7.32
C LEU A 20 -2.29 10.24 8.78
N GLY A 21 -2.61 11.33 9.49
CA GLY A 21 -2.25 11.50 10.88
C GLY A 21 -0.73 11.59 11.10
N LYS A 22 -0.36 11.84 12.35
CA LYS A 22 1.05 12.04 12.71
C LYS A 22 1.84 10.74 12.68
N THR A 23 1.25 9.65 13.15
CA THR A 23 1.92 8.35 13.30
C THR A 23 2.40 7.79 11.96
N ALA A 24 1.55 7.74 10.93
CA ALA A 24 1.97 7.23 9.63
C ALA A 24 2.98 8.14 8.95
N SER A 25 2.78 9.47 9.02
CA SER A 25 3.76 10.42 8.49
C SER A 25 5.14 10.23 9.13
N GLU A 26 5.21 10.07 10.46
CA GLU A 26 6.48 9.80 11.16
C GLU A 26 7.11 8.47 10.75
N LEU A 27 6.32 7.41 10.55
CA LEU A 27 6.83 6.13 10.06
C LEU A 27 7.40 6.23 8.64
N ILE A 28 6.74 6.98 7.75
CA ILE A 28 7.14 7.11 6.34
C ILE A 28 8.42 7.94 6.20
N ILE A 29 8.58 9.03 6.98
CA ILE A 29 9.73 9.93 6.86
C ILE A 29 10.92 9.55 7.74
N ASP A 30 10.77 8.57 8.64
CA ASP A 30 11.86 8.10 9.50
C ASP A 30 12.92 7.37 8.66
N PRO A 31 14.18 7.85 8.60
CA PRO A 31 15.24 7.24 7.81
C PRO A 31 15.65 5.84 8.29
N ASN A 32 15.20 5.39 9.46
CA ASN A 32 15.39 4.01 9.92
C ASN A 32 14.39 3.04 9.27
N ASN A 33 13.42 3.55 8.50
CA ASN A 33 12.44 2.77 7.77
C ASN A 33 12.72 2.79 6.28
N THR A 34 12.51 1.63 5.65
CA THR A 34 12.55 1.46 4.20
C THR A 34 11.12 1.33 3.73
N ILE A 35 10.68 2.30 2.94
CA ILE A 35 9.30 2.37 2.46
C ILE A 35 9.20 1.69 1.10
N TYR A 36 8.22 0.81 0.98
CA TYR A 36 7.85 0.10 -0.22
C TYR A 36 6.49 0.57 -0.73
N VAL A 37 6.39 0.72 -2.04
CA VAL A 37 5.15 0.98 -2.77
C VAL A 37 4.96 -0.13 -3.80
N SER A 38 3.81 -0.80 -3.78
CA SER A 38 3.55 -1.83 -4.78
C SER A 38 3.07 -1.23 -6.11
N ASP A 39 3.47 -1.85 -7.22
CA ASP A 39 2.90 -1.57 -8.54
C ASP A 39 1.39 -1.85 -8.57
N ILE A 40 0.89 -2.72 -7.69
CA ILE A 40 -0.55 -2.98 -7.51
C ILE A 40 -1.28 -1.73 -7.02
N SER A 41 -0.71 -1.00 -6.06
CA SER A 41 -1.27 0.28 -5.60
C SER A 41 -1.27 1.33 -6.72
N LEU A 42 -0.20 1.40 -7.52
CA LEU A 42 -0.15 2.29 -8.69
C LEU A 42 -1.22 1.92 -9.73
N TYR A 43 -1.42 0.62 -9.96
CA TYR A 43 -2.43 0.13 -10.88
C TYR A 43 -3.85 0.46 -10.40
N GLU A 44 -4.10 0.32 -9.09
CA GLU A 44 -5.37 0.71 -8.48
C GLU A 44 -5.63 2.22 -8.61
N ILE A 45 -4.62 3.07 -8.38
CA ILE A 45 -4.69 4.51 -8.61
C ILE A 45 -5.01 4.79 -10.08
N ALA A 46 -4.32 4.16 -11.03
CA ALA A 46 -4.55 4.32 -12.46
C ALA A 46 -6.01 4.04 -12.82
N ILE A 47 -6.53 2.88 -12.40
CA ILE A 47 -7.93 2.50 -12.62
C ILE A 47 -8.86 3.56 -12.02
N LYS A 48 -8.67 3.92 -10.75
CA LYS A 48 -9.53 4.88 -10.04
C LYS A 48 -9.51 6.27 -10.71
N LYS A 49 -8.36 6.74 -11.22
CA LYS A 49 -8.26 7.98 -12.02
C LYS A 49 -9.05 7.85 -13.32
N THR A 50 -8.86 6.77 -14.08
CA THR A 50 -9.57 6.55 -15.37
C THR A 50 -11.09 6.52 -15.22
N ILE A 51 -11.61 5.94 -14.14
CA ILE A 51 -13.06 5.86 -13.89
C ILE A 51 -13.62 7.03 -13.08
N GLY A 52 -12.82 8.08 -12.83
CA GLY A 52 -13.27 9.31 -12.15
C GLY A 52 -13.53 9.17 -10.65
N LYS A 53 -13.01 8.13 -9.99
CA LYS A 53 -13.15 7.91 -8.53
C LYS A 53 -12.11 8.67 -7.70
N LEU A 54 -11.16 9.33 -8.34
CA LEU A 54 -10.13 10.16 -7.71
C LEU A 54 -10.11 11.56 -8.34
N ALA A 55 -11.26 12.22 -8.40
CA ALA A 55 -11.42 13.52 -9.06
C ALA A 55 -10.53 14.63 -8.46
N ASP A 56 -10.30 14.58 -7.15
CA ASP A 56 -9.46 15.57 -6.44
C ASP A 56 -7.97 15.17 -6.37
N PHE A 57 -7.58 14.05 -7.00
CA PHE A 57 -6.20 13.56 -7.03
C PHE A 57 -5.52 13.92 -8.36
N ASP A 58 -4.88 15.08 -8.39
CA ASP A 58 -4.22 15.63 -9.59
C ASP A 58 -2.74 15.21 -9.74
N VAL A 59 -2.25 14.29 -8.90
CA VAL A 59 -0.86 13.84 -8.97
C VAL A 59 -0.68 12.85 -10.13
N ASP A 60 0.29 13.09 -10.99
CA ASP A 60 0.64 12.17 -12.08
C ASP A 60 1.27 10.89 -11.51
N ILE A 61 0.90 9.73 -12.06
CA ILE A 61 1.47 8.45 -11.63
C ILE A 61 2.97 8.39 -11.94
N GLN A 62 3.40 9.01 -13.05
CA GLN A 62 4.81 9.11 -13.38
C GLN A 62 5.56 9.91 -12.31
N ASP A 63 4.98 10.98 -11.79
CA ASP A 63 5.57 11.79 -10.73
C ASP A 63 5.63 11.03 -9.40
N ILE A 64 4.58 10.24 -9.07
CA ILE A 64 4.62 9.35 -7.89
C ILE A 64 5.83 8.41 -7.96
N ILE A 65 6.13 7.88 -9.15
CA ILE A 65 7.24 6.96 -9.36
C ILE A 65 8.58 7.70 -9.28
N THR A 66 8.77 8.75 -10.09
CA THR A 66 10.07 9.43 -10.21
C THR A 66 10.44 10.19 -8.95
N ILE A 67 9.52 11.01 -8.44
CA ILE A 67 9.76 11.77 -7.20
C ILE A 67 9.80 10.82 -6.00
N GLY A 68 8.94 9.80 -5.97
CA GLY A 68 8.99 8.79 -4.91
C GLY A 68 10.33 8.06 -4.84
N GLN A 69 10.93 7.73 -5.99
CA GLN A 69 12.28 7.16 -6.03
C GLN A 69 13.34 8.13 -5.50
N ASP A 70 13.26 9.41 -5.87
CA ASP A 70 14.15 10.45 -5.37
C ASP A 70 14.00 10.67 -3.84
N ASP A 71 12.79 10.50 -3.32
CA ASP A 71 12.44 10.54 -1.89
C ASP A 71 12.80 9.23 -1.15
N GLY A 72 13.35 8.24 -1.84
CA GLY A 72 13.84 6.98 -1.25
C GLY A 72 12.81 5.86 -1.14
N PHE A 73 11.66 5.97 -1.81
CA PHE A 73 10.68 4.88 -1.88
C PHE A 73 11.16 3.78 -2.81
N ASN A 74 10.88 2.53 -2.42
CA ASN A 74 11.22 1.33 -3.16
C ASN A 74 9.96 0.80 -3.84
N PHE A 75 9.96 0.74 -5.17
CA PHE A 75 8.83 0.20 -5.91
C PHE A 75 8.97 -1.31 -6.07
N ILE A 76 7.95 -2.05 -5.63
CA ILE A 76 7.93 -3.51 -5.67
C ILE A 76 6.92 -4.02 -6.70
N THR A 77 7.42 -4.87 -7.59
CA THR A 77 6.63 -5.49 -8.66
C THR A 77 5.85 -6.70 -8.11
N LEU A 78 4.81 -7.12 -8.84
CA LEU A 78 4.15 -8.40 -8.56
C LEU A 78 5.01 -9.54 -9.12
N ASP A 79 5.49 -10.42 -8.25
CA ASP A 79 6.25 -11.62 -8.63
C ASP A 79 5.44 -12.91 -8.45
N HIS A 80 6.02 -14.05 -8.86
CA HIS A 80 5.38 -15.35 -8.74
C HIS A 80 5.20 -15.81 -7.29
N ASP A 81 6.04 -15.35 -6.36
CA ASP A 81 5.96 -15.72 -4.95
C ASP A 81 4.74 -15.04 -4.29
N ALA A 82 4.49 -13.77 -4.61
CA ALA A 82 3.27 -13.06 -4.22
C ALA A 82 2.02 -13.70 -4.86
N ILE A 83 2.08 -14.09 -6.13
CA ILE A 83 0.96 -14.79 -6.80
C ILE A 83 0.66 -16.13 -6.12
N THR A 84 1.68 -16.89 -5.76
CA THR A 84 1.50 -18.17 -5.05
C THR A 84 0.97 -17.92 -3.64
N THR A 85 1.53 -16.95 -2.92
CA THR A 85 1.08 -16.56 -1.58
C THR A 85 -0.37 -16.09 -1.55
N TYR A 86 -0.87 -15.51 -2.65
CA TYR A 86 -2.27 -15.07 -2.76
C TYR A 86 -3.28 -16.21 -2.54
N THR A 87 -2.94 -17.45 -2.89
CA THR A 87 -3.83 -18.61 -2.66
C THR A 87 -4.00 -18.93 -1.19
N ASP A 88 -3.02 -18.54 -0.36
CA ASP A 88 -2.99 -18.79 1.07
C ASP A 88 -3.54 -17.61 1.89
N VAL A 89 -3.76 -16.44 1.25
CA VAL A 89 -4.38 -15.29 1.90
C VAL A 89 -5.79 -15.68 2.37
N PRO A 90 -6.07 -15.65 3.69
CA PRO A 90 -7.37 -16.05 4.24
C PRO A 90 -8.54 -15.39 3.51
N PHE A 91 -9.56 -16.16 3.16
CA PHE A 91 -10.74 -15.59 2.53
C PHE A 91 -11.74 -15.15 3.60
N HIS A 92 -12.05 -13.86 3.62
CA HIS A 92 -13.07 -13.28 4.47
C HIS A 92 -14.21 -12.74 3.61
N GLU A 93 -15.46 -13.16 3.90
CA GLU A 93 -16.63 -12.74 3.12
C GLU A 93 -16.81 -11.21 3.08
N TRP A 94 -16.35 -10.53 4.13
CA TRP A 94 -16.44 -9.07 4.30
C TRP A 94 -15.26 -8.30 3.67
N HIS A 95 -14.26 -8.99 3.10
CA HIS A 95 -13.13 -8.37 2.41
C HIS A 95 -12.75 -9.15 1.15
N ARG A 96 -13.26 -8.68 0.00
CA ARG A 96 -13.18 -9.37 -1.29
C ARG A 96 -12.41 -8.60 -2.36
N ASP A 97 -11.84 -7.45 -2.03
CA ASP A 97 -11.11 -6.64 -2.99
C ASP A 97 -9.85 -7.39 -3.45
N PRO A 98 -9.68 -7.68 -4.75
CA PRO A 98 -8.54 -8.42 -5.23
C PRO A 98 -7.22 -7.63 -5.11
N PHE A 99 -7.24 -6.30 -5.18
CA PHE A 99 -6.03 -5.48 -5.05
C PHE A 99 -5.54 -5.46 -3.61
N ASP A 100 -6.42 -5.27 -2.63
CA ASP A 100 -6.04 -5.33 -1.22
C ASP A 100 -5.48 -6.70 -0.85
N ARG A 101 -6.08 -7.77 -1.35
CA ARG A 101 -5.59 -9.15 -1.14
C ARG A 101 -4.24 -9.39 -1.82
N LEU A 102 -3.98 -8.80 -2.98
CA LEU A 102 -2.66 -8.84 -3.63
C LEU A 102 -1.61 -8.07 -2.82
N ILE A 103 -1.96 -6.90 -2.28
CA ILE A 103 -1.08 -6.12 -1.40
C ILE A 103 -0.71 -6.94 -0.14
N ILE A 104 -1.69 -7.62 0.46
CA ILE A 104 -1.44 -8.54 1.60
C ILE A 104 -0.49 -9.67 1.18
N ALA A 105 -0.68 -10.25 -0.01
CA ALA A 105 0.18 -11.31 -0.51
C ALA A 105 1.63 -10.83 -0.73
N ILE A 106 1.81 -9.64 -1.33
CA ILE A 106 3.14 -9.01 -1.53
C ILE A 106 3.82 -8.77 -0.19
N ALA A 107 3.09 -8.19 0.79
CA ALA A 107 3.64 -7.96 2.13
C ALA A 107 4.03 -9.28 2.80
N LYS A 108 3.21 -10.32 2.66
CA LYS A 108 3.46 -11.63 3.25
C LYS A 108 4.67 -12.33 2.64
N SER A 109 4.75 -12.40 1.30
CA SER A 109 5.83 -13.11 0.60
C SER A 109 7.19 -12.44 0.82
N ASN A 110 7.21 -11.11 0.90
CA ASN A 110 8.42 -10.31 1.10
C ASN A 110 8.71 -10.03 2.58
N ASN A 111 7.93 -10.59 3.51
CA ASN A 111 8.05 -10.34 4.95
C ASN A 111 8.06 -8.82 5.27
N LEU A 112 7.19 -8.03 4.66
CA LEU A 112 7.05 -6.60 4.91
C LEU A 112 6.00 -6.34 6.00
N THR A 113 6.12 -5.19 6.68
CA THR A 113 5.06 -4.70 7.55
C THR A 113 4.09 -3.88 6.73
N LEU A 114 2.82 -4.22 6.73
CA LEU A 114 1.80 -3.50 6.00
C LEU A 114 1.29 -2.32 6.83
N LEU A 115 1.28 -1.12 6.25
CA LEU A 115 0.72 0.09 6.84
C LEU A 115 -0.58 0.45 6.12
N SER A 116 -1.70 0.48 6.85
CA SER A 116 -3.02 0.70 6.27
C SER A 116 -3.94 1.51 7.21
N ALA A 117 -4.88 2.24 6.63
CA ALA A 117 -5.99 2.88 7.35
C ALA A 117 -7.33 2.14 7.18
N ASP A 118 -7.40 1.12 6.32
CA ASP A 118 -8.63 0.36 6.10
C ASP A 118 -8.83 -0.69 7.22
N GLU A 119 -9.95 -0.57 7.92
CA GLU A 119 -10.34 -1.45 9.02
C GLU A 119 -10.42 -2.93 8.63
N LYS A 120 -10.63 -3.25 7.35
CA LYS A 120 -10.73 -4.64 6.88
C LYS A 120 -9.40 -5.38 6.92
N PHE A 121 -8.27 -4.68 6.93
CA PHE A 121 -6.95 -5.31 7.05
C PHE A 121 -6.74 -5.95 8.43
N GLU A 122 -7.47 -5.53 9.47
CA GLU A 122 -7.45 -6.16 10.80
C GLU A 122 -7.85 -7.64 10.78
N LEU A 123 -8.62 -8.07 9.77
CA LEU A 123 -8.96 -9.48 9.57
C LEU A 123 -7.72 -10.35 9.32
N TYR A 124 -6.60 -9.74 8.93
CA TYR A 124 -5.38 -10.41 8.48
C TYR A 124 -4.19 -10.21 9.43
N LYS A 125 -4.37 -9.60 10.61
CA LYS A 125 -3.28 -9.31 11.56
C LYS A 125 -2.51 -10.55 12.05
N ASP A 126 -3.18 -11.71 12.08
CA ASP A 126 -2.57 -12.98 12.46
C ASP A 126 -1.86 -13.66 11.26
N TYR A 127 -2.05 -13.12 10.05
CA TYR A 127 -1.47 -13.61 8.81
C TYR A 127 -0.27 -12.77 8.34
N VAL A 128 -0.39 -11.45 8.40
CA VAL A 128 0.64 -10.48 7.97
C VAL A 128 0.90 -9.45 9.08
N ARG A 129 2.14 -8.96 9.18
CA ARG A 129 2.46 -7.87 10.10
C ARG A 129 1.72 -6.61 9.65
N LEU A 130 0.90 -6.06 10.54
CA LEU A 130 0.03 -4.92 10.25
C LEU A 130 0.28 -3.79 11.26
N ILE A 131 0.45 -2.58 10.75
CA ILE A 131 0.30 -1.33 11.49
C ILE A 131 -0.94 -0.65 10.94
N ARG A 132 -1.97 -0.50 11.77
CA ARG A 132 -3.18 0.24 11.43
C ARG A 132 -3.14 1.64 12.04
N ILE A 133 -3.58 2.64 11.30
CA ILE A 133 -3.73 4.02 11.77
C ILE A 133 -5.18 4.49 11.82
#